data_AF-A0A9D8KJ46-F1
#
_entry.id   AF-A0A9D8KJ46-F1
#
_cell.length_a   1.000
_cell.length_b   1.000
_cell.length_c   1.000
_cell.angle_alpha   90.00
_cell.angle_beta   90.00
_cell.angle_gamma   90.00
#
_symmetry.space_group_name_H-M   'P 1'
#
loop_
_entity.id
_entity.type
_entity.pdbx_description
1 polymer ?
#
loop_
_entity_poly.entity_id
_entity_poly.type
_entity_poly.pdbx_seq_one_letter_code
_entity_poly.pdbx_strand_id
1 'polypeptide(L)' 'MRHLTKTNKHFLLVGLTFLATSLIFYILAWLGQPSLENTLVNVSSIAFTLGVVTYILLGLKMITDTLKTSSHP' A
#
# COMPACT_ATOMS: atom_id res chain seq x y z
N MET A 1 1.42 -3.48 -24.42
CA MET A 1 1.51 -3.38 -22.95
C MET A 1 0.95 -2.04 -22.46
N ARG A 2 -0.34 -1.92 -22.10
CA ARG A 2 -0.81 -0.87 -21.16
C ARG A 2 -2.29 -1.03 -20.75
N HIS A 3 -2.72 -2.20 -20.32
CA HIS A 3 -4.03 -2.31 -19.67
C HIS A 3 -3.85 -2.41 -18.16
N LEU A 4 -3.42 -1.31 -17.53
CA LEU A 4 -3.68 -1.13 -16.10
C LEU A 4 -5.20 -1.02 -15.99
N THR A 5 -5.85 -2.15 -15.69
CA THR A 5 -7.29 -2.18 -15.46
C THR A 5 -7.65 -1.14 -14.40
N LYS A 6 -8.83 -0.50 -14.53
CA LYS A 6 -9.28 0.58 -13.63
C LYS A 6 -9.09 0.21 -12.15
N THR A 7 -9.31 -1.06 -11.81
CA THR A 7 -9.07 -1.66 -10.50
C THR A 7 -7.59 -1.63 -10.09
N ASN A 8 -6.64 -2.00 -10.96
CA ASN A 8 -5.22 -1.97 -10.63
C ASN A 8 -4.74 -0.55 -10.32
N LYS A 9 -5.27 0.47 -11.01
CA LYS A 9 -4.99 1.89 -10.70
C LYS A 9 -5.49 2.29 -9.30
N HIS A 10 -6.67 1.80 -8.91
CA HIS A 10 -7.22 2.07 -7.58
C HIS A 10 -6.37 1.41 -6.48
N PHE A 11 -6.01 0.14 -6.65
CA PHE A 11 -5.11 -0.55 -5.71
C PHE A 11 -3.76 0.16 -5.56
N LEU A 12 -3.19 0.61 -6.69
CA LEU A 12 -1.91 1.32 -6.70
C LEU A 12 -2.01 2.67 -5.98
N LEU A 13 -3.08 3.43 -6.23
CA LEU A 13 -3.32 4.71 -5.55
C LEU A 13 -3.57 4.51 -4.05
N VAL A 14 -4.42 3.55 -3.67
CA VAL A 14 -4.75 3.25 -2.28
C VAL A 14 -3.49 2.81 -1.51
N GLY A 15 -2.73 1.87 -2.06
CA GLY A 15 -1.46 1.44 -1.46
C GLY A 15 -0.47 2.60 -1.29
N LEU A 16 -0.35 3.45 -2.31
CA LEU A 16 0.52 4.63 -2.24
C LEU A 16 0.07 5.63 -1.18
N THR A 17 -1.25 5.88 -1.05
CA THR A 17 -1.77 6.78 -0.02
C THR A 17 -1.48 6.25 1.38
N PHE A 18 -1.67 4.95 1.64
CA PHE A 18 -1.33 4.35 2.92
C PHE A 18 0.16 4.45 3.24
N LEU A 19 1.03 4.21 2.26
CA LEU A 19 2.48 4.38 2.44
C LEU A 19 2.85 5.84 2.72
N ALA A 20 2.31 6.79 1.94
CA ALA A 20 2.56 8.21 2.15
C ALA A 20 2.07 8.68 3.53
N THR A 21 0.86 8.28 3.92
CA THR A 21 0.30 8.55 5.24
C THR A 21 1.16 7.96 6.35
N SER A 22 1.60 6.70 6.21
CA SER A 22 2.50 6.07 7.19
C SER A 22 3.80 6.84 7.37
N LEU A 23 4.39 7.30 6.26
CA LEU A 23 5.63 8.07 6.28
C LEU A 23 5.45 9.43 6.95
N ILE A 24 4.33 10.12 6.66
CA ILE A 24 4.00 11.40 7.31
C ILE A 24 3.85 11.18 8.82
N PHE A 25 3.10 10.17 9.26
CA PHE A 25 2.93 9.89 10.70
C PHE A 25 4.24 9.49 11.38
N TYR A 26 5.12 8.78 10.68
CA TYR A 26 6.44 8.45 11.20
C TYR A 26 7.32 9.69 11.42
N ILE A 27 7.34 10.60 10.43
CA ILE A 27 8.06 11.88 10.55
C ILE A 27 7.46 12.74 11.66
N LEU A 28 6.13 12.79 11.78
CA LEU A 28 5.46 13.51 12.86
C LEU A 28 5.74 12.89 14.23
N ALA A 29 5.88 11.56 14.32
CA ALA A 29 6.28 10.89 15.55
C ALA A 29 7.70 11.32 15.96
N TRP A 30 8.61 11.40 15.00
CA TRP A 30 9.98 11.84 15.21
C TRP A 30 10.07 13.30 15.67
N LEU A 31 9.24 14.19 15.11
CA LEU A 31 9.19 15.61 15.51
C LEU A 31 8.31 15.86 16.74
N GLY A 32 7.53 14.86 17.16
CA GLY A 32 6.51 14.98 18.19
C GLY A 32 7.07 14.91 19.60
N GLN A 33 6.20 15.16 20.58
CA GLN A 33 6.52 14.96 21.99
C GLN A 33 6.60 13.45 22.31
N PRO A 34 7.46 13.04 23.26
CA PRO A 34 7.66 11.62 23.60
C PRO A 34 6.39 10.91 24.10
N SER A 35 5.38 11.65 24.58
CA SER A 35 4.07 11.12 24.97
C SER A 35 3.21 10.67 23.78
N LEU A 36 3.44 11.21 22.58
CA LEU A 36 2.68 10.92 21.36
C LEU A 36 3.45 10.03 20.38
N GLU A 37 4.77 9.98 20.50
CA GLU A 37 5.66 9.19 19.63
C GLU A 37 5.18 7.74 19.51
N ASN A 38 4.93 7.07 20.65
CA ASN A 38 4.52 5.67 20.65
C ASN A 38 3.19 5.44 19.93
N THR A 39 2.23 6.35 20.08
CA THR A 39 0.93 6.27 19.38
C THR A 39 1.09 6.51 17.89
N LEU A 40 1.85 7.53 17.50
CA LEU A 40 2.07 7.91 16.11
C LEU A 40 2.89 6.86 15.35
N VAL A 41 3.90 6.26 15.97
CA VAL A 41 4.66 5.13 15.43
C VAL A 41 3.74 3.92 15.24
N ASN A 42 2.86 3.62 16.19
CA ASN A 42 1.95 2.48 16.08
C ASN A 42 0.93 2.69 14.94
N VAL A 43 0.36 3.90 14.83
CA VAL A 43 -0.54 4.26 13.72
C VAL A 43 0.19 4.22 12.38
N SER A 44 1.42 4.75 12.32
CA SER A 44 2.29 4.66 11.14
C SER A 44 2.55 3.21 10.76
N SER A 45 2.89 2.36 11.72
CA SER A 45 3.16 0.93 11.47
C SER A 45 1.94 0.22 10.89
N ILE A 46 0.74 0.46 11.43
CA ILE A 46 -0.51 -0.10 10.89
C ILE A 46 -0.76 0.38 9.46
N ALA A 47 -0.63 1.68 9.21
CA ALA A 47 -0.81 2.24 7.87
C ALA A 47 0.22 1.68 6.87
N PHE A 48 1.47 1.50 7.30
CA PHE A 48 2.52 0.91 6.48
C PHE A 48 2.20 -0.54 6.12
N THR A 49 1.80 -1.36 7.10
CA THR A 49 1.39 -2.75 6.88
C THR A 49 0.21 -2.83 5.90
N LEU A 50 -0.81 -1.99 6.05
CA LEU A 50 -1.94 -1.94 5.11
C LEU A 50 -1.51 -1.53 3.69
N GLY A 51 -0.59 -0.58 3.57
CA GLY A 51 0.01 -0.19 2.30
C GLY A 51 0.72 -1.37 1.62
N VAL A 52 1.60 -2.07 2.36
CA VAL A 52 2.33 -3.25 1.87
C VAL A 52 1.36 -4.37 1.46
N VAL A 53 0.37 -4.70 2.28
CA VAL A 53 -0.65 -5.73 1.97
C VAL A 53 -1.39 -5.38 0.67
N THR A 54 -1.75 -4.12 0.47
CA THR A 54 -2.41 -3.66 -0.76
C THR A 54 -1.55 -3.91 -2.00
N TYR A 55 -0.24 -3.68 -1.91
CA TYR A 55 0.69 -3.98 -3.00
C TYR A 55 0.88 -5.47 -3.25
N ILE A 56 0.91 -6.30 -2.19
CA ILE A 56 0.96 -7.76 -2.32
C ILE A 56 -0.27 -8.26 -3.08
N LEU A 57 -1.47 -7.80 -2.69
CA LEU A 57 -2.72 -8.16 -3.36
C LEU A 57 -2.74 -7.72 -4.83
N LEU A 58 -2.23 -6.52 -5.13
CA LEU A 58 -2.08 -6.04 -6.50
C LEU A 58 -1.14 -6.95 -7.32
N GLY A 59 0.01 -7.32 -6.76
CA GLY A 59 0.97 -8.22 -7.39
C GLY A 59 0.36 -9.59 -7.67
N LEU A 60 -0.33 -10.18 -6.69
CA LEU A 60 -1.02 -11.47 -6.84
C LEU A 60 -2.10 -11.41 -7.92
N LYS A 61 -2.88 -10.32 -7.95
CA LYS A 61 -3.90 -10.08 -8.97
C LYS A 61 -3.26 -10.00 -10.36
N MET A 62 -2.17 -9.26 -10.52
CA MET A 62 -1.46 -9.16 -11.80
C MET A 62 -0.94 -10.52 -12.28
N ILE A 63 -0.34 -11.31 -11.38
CA ILE A 63 0.13 -12.67 -11.71
C ILE A 63 -1.05 -13.54 -12.15
N THR A 64 -2.15 -13.51 -11.41
CA THR A 64 -3.35 -14.30 -11.73
C THR A 64 -3.98 -13.88 -13.06
N ASP A 65 -4.06 -12.57 -13.34
CA ASP A 65 -4.57 -12.03 -14.60
C ASP A 65 -3.69 -12.48 -15.79
N THR A 66 -2.36 -12.50 -15.61
CA THR A 66 -1.42 -13.01 -16.63
C THR A 66 -1.58 -14.50 -16.86
N LEU A 67 -1.68 -15.30 -15.78
CA LEU A 67 -1.88 -16.75 -15.89
C LEU A 67 -3.19 -17.08 -16.62
N LYS A 68 -4.29 -16.40 -16.28
CA LYS A 68 -5.60 -16.57 -16.95
C LYS A 68 -5.57 -16.21 -18.43
N THR A 69 -4.83 -15.16 -18.79
CA THR A 69 -4.64 -14.76 -20.19
C THR A 69 -3.82 -15.80 -20.95
N SER A 70 -2.82 -16.44 -20.32
CA SER A 70 -2.03 -17.49 -20.96
C SER A 70 -2.75 -18.83 -21.10
N SER A 71 -3.78 -19.08 -20.31
CA SER A 71 -4.55 -20.35 -20.32
C SER A 71 -5.65 -20.42 -21.37
N HIS A 72 -5.95 -19.33 -22.08
CA HIS A 72 -6.90 -19.31 -23.19
C HIS A 72 -6.20 -18.78 -24.46
N PRO A 73 -5.83 -19.65 -25.42
CA PRO A 73 -5.33 -19.23 -26.73
C PRO A 73 -6.42 -18.60 -27.60
#